data_AF-D4K2I7-F1
#
_entry.id   AF-D4K2I7-F1
#
_cell.length_a   1.000
_cell.length_b   1.000
_cell.length_c   1.000
_cell.angle_alpha   90.00
_cell.angle_beta   90.00
_cell.angle_gamma   90.00
#
_symmetry.space_group_name_H-M   'P 1'
#
loop_
_entity.id
_entity.type
_entity.pdbx_description
1 polymer ?
#
loop_
_entity_poly.entity_id
_entity_poly.type
_entity_poly.pdbx_seq_one_letter_code
_entity_poly.pdbx_strand_id
1 'polypeptide(L)'
;MDVIRDSIENRANDVCRAKEELRTTPVYPHSAAYAREHGELEQYRAFNNVNLQCKESIEAAVREHFDGMYLSHDAAKGVIETYGMERVALVLANTVQLQDWDGRYSRRNKEWAKTIPNENPETVRCGYVLNSHPAVLDGFIDLVREEQQRSRTQGEKLQPSRPSVRDKLKQELPAHKPAASKKREPER
;
A
#
# COMPACT_ATOMS: atom_id res chain seq x y z
N MET A 1 -10.10 -42.59 -2.70
CA MET A 1 -8.95 -41.73 -3.07
C MET A 1 -9.16 -40.30 -2.57
N ASP A 2 -10.17 -40.09 -1.71
CA ASP A 2 -10.69 -38.75 -1.38
C ASP A 2 -10.00 -38.11 -0.17
N VAL A 3 -9.48 -38.92 0.75
CA VAL A 3 -8.82 -38.43 1.99
C VAL A 3 -7.56 -37.58 1.72
N ILE A 4 -6.79 -37.91 0.68
CA ILE A 4 -5.58 -37.14 0.33
C ILE A 4 -5.97 -35.82 -0.34
N ARG A 5 -7.02 -35.82 -1.17
CA ARG A 5 -7.53 -34.60 -1.80
C ARG A 5 -8.07 -33.64 -0.73
N ASP A 6 -8.92 -34.14 0.17
CA ASP A 6 -9.51 -33.35 1.25
C ASP A 6 -8.44 -32.76 2.18
N SER A 7 -7.38 -33.51 2.47
CA SER A 7 -6.26 -33.03 3.30
C SER A 7 -5.48 -31.89 2.63
N ILE A 8 -5.24 -31.98 1.32
CA ILE A 8 -4.54 -30.93 0.56
C ILE A 8 -5.40 -29.68 0.46
N GLU A 9 -6.70 -29.83 0.18
CA GLU A 9 -7.65 -28.72 0.08
C GLU A 9 -7.79 -27.98 1.43
N ASN A 10 -7.90 -28.72 2.54
CA ASN A 10 -7.95 -28.13 3.88
C ASN A 10 -6.67 -27.32 4.20
N ARG A 11 -5.50 -27.89 3.89
CA ARG A 11 -4.22 -27.19 4.11
C ARG A 11 -4.10 -25.93 3.24
N ALA A 12 -4.56 -25.99 1.99
CA ALA A 12 -4.56 -24.82 1.11
C ALA A 12 -5.50 -23.72 1.64
N ASN A 13 -6.68 -24.09 2.14
CA ASN A 13 -7.63 -23.16 2.76
C ASN A 13 -7.05 -22.51 4.02
N ASP A 14 -6.36 -23.28 4.87
CA ASP A 14 -5.69 -22.74 6.06
C ASP A 14 -4.62 -21.71 5.72
N VAL A 15 -3.81 -21.97 4.69
CA VAL A 15 -2.80 -21.02 4.21
C VAL A 15 -3.46 -19.75 3.67
N CYS A 16 -4.53 -19.88 2.88
CA CYS A 16 -5.27 -18.73 2.35
C CYS A 16 -5.87 -17.89 3.49
N ARG A 17 -6.46 -18.52 4.50
CA ARG A 17 -7.01 -17.83 5.67
C ARG A 17 -5.93 -17.12 6.48
N ALA A 18 -4.80 -17.77 6.74
CA ALA A 18 -3.68 -17.14 7.45
C ALA A 18 -3.13 -15.92 6.69
N LYS A 19 -3.00 -16.00 5.37
CA LYS A 19 -2.61 -14.84 4.54
C LYS A 19 -3.64 -13.71 4.64
N GLU A 20 -4.93 -14.04 4.64
CA GLU A 20 -5.99 -13.03 4.79
C GLU A 20 -5.91 -12.34 6.15
N GLU A 21 -5.68 -13.08 7.23
CA GLU A 21 -5.51 -12.53 8.58
C GLU A 21 -4.31 -11.59 8.66
N LEU A 22 -3.17 -11.97 8.06
CA LEU A 22 -1.99 -11.12 7.99
C LEU A 22 -2.25 -9.85 7.18
N ARG A 23 -2.98 -9.95 6.06
CA ARG A 23 -3.34 -8.80 5.21
C ARG A 23 -4.33 -7.86 5.90
N THR A 24 -5.30 -8.40 6.63
CA THR A 24 -6.40 -7.64 7.25
C THR A 24 -6.08 -7.15 8.65
N THR A 25 -4.98 -7.62 9.27
CA THR A 25 -4.50 -7.07 10.55
C THR A 25 -4.37 -5.55 10.42
N PRO A 26 -4.96 -4.74 11.30
CA PRO A 26 -4.92 -3.29 11.21
C PRO A 26 -3.52 -2.72 11.54
N VAL A 27 -3.18 -1.57 10.97
CA VAL A 27 -2.05 -0.75 11.43
C VAL A 27 -2.47 -0.06 12.72
N TYR A 28 -1.67 -0.19 13.78
CA TYR A 28 -1.96 0.43 15.07
C TYR A 28 -1.30 1.81 15.16
N PRO A 29 -2.07 2.92 15.24
CA PRO A 29 -1.53 4.27 15.08
C PRO A 29 -0.95 4.87 16.38
N HIS A 30 -1.23 4.26 17.54
CA HIS A 30 -0.89 4.84 18.85
C HIS A 30 0.36 4.20 19.48
N SER A 31 0.87 4.84 20.53
CA SER A 31 2.04 4.35 21.28
C SER A 31 1.70 3.16 22.17
N ALA A 32 2.73 2.42 22.59
CA ALA A 32 2.60 1.33 23.57
C ALA A 32 2.02 1.79 24.91
N ALA A 33 2.30 3.04 25.32
CA ALA A 33 1.77 3.63 26.55
C ALA A 33 0.25 3.82 26.45
N TYR A 34 -0.21 4.39 25.34
CA TYR A 34 -1.64 4.53 25.05
C TYR A 34 -2.34 3.17 25.05
N ALA A 35 -1.76 2.19 24.37
CA ALA A 35 -2.31 0.82 24.31
C ALA A 35 -2.45 0.20 25.70
N ARG A 36 -1.48 0.43 26.60
CA ARG A 36 -1.53 -0.05 27.97
C ARG A 36 -2.64 0.64 28.77
N GLU A 37 -2.75 1.96 28.65
CA GLU A 37 -3.75 2.77 29.36
C GLU A 37 -5.19 2.42 28.94
N HIS A 38 -5.38 2.03 27.68
CA HIS A 38 -6.70 1.74 27.10
C HIS A 38 -7.02 0.23 27.02
N GLY A 39 -6.13 -0.64 27.52
CA GLY A 39 -6.34 -2.09 27.48
C GLY A 39 -6.16 -2.74 26.09
N GLU A 40 -5.57 -2.02 25.13
CA GLU A 40 -5.36 -2.43 23.73
C GLU A 40 -3.97 -3.06 23.50
N LEU A 41 -3.27 -3.44 24.57
CA LEU A 41 -1.88 -3.92 24.49
C LEU A 41 -1.72 -5.18 23.63
N GLU A 42 -2.71 -6.06 23.61
CA GLU A 42 -2.69 -7.26 22.76
C GLU A 42 -2.76 -6.91 21.27
N GLN A 43 -3.58 -5.92 20.90
CA GLN A 43 -3.66 -5.44 19.52
C GLN A 43 -2.34 -4.80 19.10
N TYR A 44 -1.74 -4.00 19.98
CA TYR A 44 -0.41 -3.41 19.76
C TYR A 44 0.68 -4.49 19.56
N ARG A 45 0.66 -5.55 20.37
CA ARG A 45 1.60 -6.68 20.23
C ARG A 45 1.36 -7.45 18.94
N ALA A 46 0.12 -7.74 18.59
CA ALA A 46 -0.24 -8.41 17.35
C ALA A 46 0.23 -7.61 16.14
N PHE A 47 -0.03 -6.29 16.11
CA PHE A 47 0.47 -5.38 15.08
C PHE A 47 1.99 -5.47 14.90
N ASN A 48 2.76 -5.37 15.99
CA ASN A 48 4.22 -5.44 15.92
C ASN A 48 4.72 -6.83 15.51
N ASN A 49 4.04 -7.90 15.93
CA ASN A 49 4.35 -9.27 15.51
C ASN A 49 4.17 -9.45 13.99
N VAL A 50 3.11 -8.89 13.42
CA VAL A 50 2.88 -8.94 11.97
C VAL A 50 3.92 -8.08 11.22
N ASN A 51 4.38 -6.96 11.78
CA ASN A 51 5.47 -6.18 11.20
C ASN A 51 6.80 -6.97 11.19
N LEU A 52 7.09 -7.73 12.25
CA LEU A 52 8.24 -8.63 12.31
C LEU A 52 8.15 -9.71 11.23
N GLN A 53 7.00 -10.39 11.11
CA GLN A 53 6.78 -11.40 10.06
C GLN A 53 6.90 -10.82 8.65
N CYS A 54 6.36 -9.62 8.43
CA CYS A 54 6.51 -8.90 7.17
C CYS A 54 7.99 -8.60 6.86
N LYS A 55 8.75 -8.15 7.87
CA LYS A 55 10.20 -7.92 7.74
C LYS A 55 10.93 -9.21 7.36
N GLU A 56 10.66 -10.32 8.03
CA GLU A 56 11.26 -11.63 7.71
C GLU A 56 10.88 -12.10 6.30
N SER A 57 9.63 -11.89 5.89
CA SER A 57 9.18 -12.24 4.54
C SER A 57 9.84 -11.39 3.46
N ILE A 58 10.11 -10.10 3.70
CA ILE A 58 10.86 -9.27 2.75
C ILE A 58 12.32 -9.75 2.69
N GLU A 59 12.96 -10.03 3.82
CA GLU A 59 14.33 -10.56 3.86
C GLU A 59 14.43 -11.90 3.11
N ALA A 60 13.41 -12.76 3.22
CA ALA A 60 13.29 -14.00 2.45
C ALA A 60 13.15 -13.73 0.95
N ALA A 61 12.22 -12.86 0.55
CA ALA A 61 12.01 -12.50 -0.84
C ALA A 61 13.28 -11.93 -1.48
N VAL A 62 14.00 -11.04 -0.78
CA VAL A 62 15.28 -10.51 -1.26
C VAL A 62 16.29 -11.63 -1.45
N ARG A 63 16.41 -12.56 -0.50
CA ARG A 63 17.37 -13.68 -0.60
C ARG A 63 17.05 -14.64 -1.73
N GLU A 64 15.78 -14.92 -1.96
CA GLU A 64 15.31 -15.90 -2.95
C GLU A 64 15.30 -15.34 -4.37
N HIS A 65 15.08 -14.03 -4.52
CA HIS A 65 14.90 -13.39 -5.82
C HIS A 65 16.08 -12.52 -6.27
N PHE A 66 17.19 -12.53 -5.53
CA PHE A 66 18.41 -11.81 -5.89
C PHE A 66 19.47 -12.78 -6.41
N ASP A 67 19.90 -12.61 -7.65
CA ASP A 67 20.87 -13.49 -8.32
C ASP A 67 22.34 -13.08 -8.12
N GLY A 68 22.60 -12.04 -7.33
CA GLY A 68 23.91 -11.45 -7.13
C GLY A 68 24.13 -10.15 -7.92
N MET A 69 23.28 -9.86 -8.91
CA MET A 69 23.36 -8.66 -9.73
C MET A 69 22.02 -7.91 -9.83
N TYR A 70 20.91 -8.64 -9.95
CA TYR A 70 19.57 -8.10 -10.12
C TYR A 70 18.56 -8.76 -9.19
N LEU A 71 17.54 -7.98 -8.85
CA LEU A 71 16.35 -8.45 -8.14
C LEU A 71 15.25 -8.73 -9.17
N SER A 72 14.60 -9.89 -9.07
CA SER A 72 13.46 -10.21 -9.94
C SER A 72 12.34 -9.16 -9.79
N HIS A 73 11.68 -8.82 -10.90
CA HIS A 73 10.54 -7.89 -10.89
C HIS A 73 9.36 -8.38 -10.03
N ASP A 74 9.27 -9.71 -9.82
CA ASP A 74 8.21 -10.32 -9.03
C ASP A 74 8.56 -10.46 -7.54
N ALA A 75 9.78 -10.06 -7.13
CA ALA A 75 10.26 -10.25 -5.76
C ALA A 75 9.34 -9.61 -4.70
N ALA A 76 8.72 -8.48 -5.02
CA ALA A 76 7.84 -7.77 -4.10
C ALA A 76 6.41 -8.32 -4.07
N LYS A 77 5.94 -8.99 -5.13
CA LYS A 77 4.52 -9.33 -5.33
C LYS A 77 3.98 -10.24 -4.25
N GLY A 78 4.67 -11.35 -3.97
CA GLY A 78 4.21 -12.32 -2.96
C GLY A 78 4.12 -11.74 -1.54
N VAL A 79 5.02 -10.80 -1.21
CA VAL A 79 4.99 -10.10 0.08
C VAL A 79 3.81 -9.12 0.12
N ILE A 80 3.61 -8.33 -0.93
CA ILE A 80 2.48 -7.38 -1.03
C ILE A 80 1.14 -8.10 -0.96
N GLU A 81 1.00 -9.25 -1.64
CA GLU A 81 -0.21 -10.07 -1.60
C GLU A 81 -0.52 -10.59 -0.19
N THR A 82 0.52 -10.97 0.57
CA THR A 82 0.39 -11.57 1.90
C THR A 82 0.13 -10.54 3.00
N TYR A 83 0.85 -9.41 2.98
CA TYR A 83 0.81 -8.43 4.08
C TYR A 83 0.08 -7.15 3.74
N GLY A 84 -0.23 -6.92 2.47
CA GLY A 84 -0.80 -5.68 1.97
C GLY A 84 0.25 -4.59 1.74
N MET A 85 -0.04 -3.71 0.78
CA MET A 85 0.85 -2.61 0.38
C MET A 85 1.18 -1.66 1.54
N GLU A 86 0.19 -1.33 2.37
CA GLU A 86 0.36 -0.38 3.49
C GLU A 86 1.40 -0.87 4.50
N ARG A 87 1.30 -2.14 4.90
CA ARG A 87 2.24 -2.75 5.85
C ARG A 87 3.64 -2.90 5.28
N VAL A 88 3.75 -3.37 4.03
CA VAL A 88 5.05 -3.49 3.35
C VAL A 88 5.73 -2.12 3.26
N ALA A 89 4.98 -1.08 2.89
CA ALA A 89 5.48 0.29 2.85
C ALA A 89 5.94 0.78 4.24
N LEU A 90 5.17 0.50 5.29
CA LEU A 90 5.52 0.87 6.68
C LEU A 90 6.84 0.24 7.13
N VAL A 91 7.04 -1.06 6.90
CA VAL A 91 8.24 -1.79 7.32
C VAL A 91 9.49 -1.32 6.56
N LEU A 92 9.36 -1.09 5.25
CA LEU A 92 10.44 -0.56 4.41
C LEU A 92 10.79 0.88 4.78
N ALA A 93 9.79 1.75 4.93
CA ALA A 93 9.99 3.13 5.35
C ALA A 93 10.62 3.22 6.74
N ASN A 94 10.20 2.36 7.68
CA ASN A 94 10.81 2.26 9.00
C ASN A 94 12.33 2.06 8.93
N THR A 95 12.78 1.14 8.07
CA THR A 95 14.20 0.85 7.88
C THR A 95 14.95 2.03 7.30
N VAL A 96 14.43 2.65 6.23
CA VAL A 96 15.07 3.81 5.60
C VAL A 96 15.13 5.01 6.54
N GLN A 97 14.11 5.24 7.35
CA GLN A 97 14.09 6.32 8.34
C GLN A 97 15.14 6.12 9.44
N LEU A 98 15.36 4.89 9.90
CA LEU A 98 16.40 4.57 10.90
C LEU A 98 17.82 4.54 10.30
N GLN A 99 17.93 4.40 8.99
CA GLN A 99 19.18 4.38 8.22
C GLN A 99 19.30 5.58 7.29
N ASP A 100 18.72 6.73 7.66
CA ASP A 100 18.67 7.91 6.81
C ASP A 100 20.07 8.48 6.50
N TRP A 101 21.03 8.21 7.37
CA TRP A 101 22.46 8.49 7.22
C TRP A 101 23.14 7.66 6.13
N ASP A 102 22.60 6.49 5.75
CA ASP A 102 23.23 5.60 4.77
C ASP A 102 23.08 6.15 3.35
N GLY A 103 24.21 6.47 2.70
CA GLY A 103 24.24 7.06 1.36
C GLY A 103 23.80 6.12 0.22
N ARG A 104 23.60 4.82 0.49
CA ARG A 104 23.21 3.83 -0.53
C ARG A 104 21.73 3.87 -0.89
N TYR A 105 20.88 4.43 -0.01
CA TYR A 105 19.48 4.68 -0.35
C TYR A 105 19.36 5.90 -1.26
N SER A 106 18.58 5.78 -2.33
CA SER A 106 18.32 6.89 -3.23
C SER A 106 17.61 8.03 -2.50
N ARG A 107 17.88 9.27 -2.92
CA ARG A 107 17.19 10.46 -2.41
C ARG A 107 15.66 10.30 -2.52
N ARG A 108 15.19 9.73 -3.62
CA ARG A 108 13.77 9.47 -3.89
C ARG A 108 13.15 8.54 -2.85
N ASN A 109 13.85 7.48 -2.46
CA ASN A 109 13.34 6.52 -1.46
C ASN A 109 13.43 7.10 -0.04
N LYS A 110 14.45 7.91 0.27
CA LYS A 110 14.51 8.64 1.55
C LYS A 110 13.34 9.64 1.69
N GLU A 111 13.07 10.42 0.65
CA GLU A 111 11.95 11.37 0.65
C GLU A 111 10.61 10.66 0.76
N TRP A 112 10.42 9.56 0.02
CA TRP A 112 9.22 8.71 0.15
C TRP A 112 9.07 8.14 1.56
N ALA A 113 10.12 7.59 2.15
CA ALA A 113 10.07 7.00 3.49
C ALA A 113 9.61 8.03 4.53
N LYS A 114 10.01 9.30 4.43
CA LYS A 114 9.57 10.38 5.32
C LYS A 114 8.06 10.68 5.27
N THR A 115 7.37 10.25 4.22
CA THR A 115 5.91 10.45 4.08
C THR A 115 5.07 9.45 4.86
N ILE A 116 5.69 8.36 5.35
CA ILE A 116 4.98 7.28 6.05
C ILE A 116 5.18 7.47 7.55
N PRO A 117 4.12 7.77 8.32
CA PRO A 117 4.24 8.01 9.76
C PRO A 117 4.53 6.71 10.51
N ASN A 118 5.32 6.82 11.58
CA ASN A 118 5.54 5.74 12.53
C ASN A 118 5.81 6.33 13.93
N GLU A 119 4.79 6.29 14.78
CA GLU A 119 4.82 6.84 16.13
C GLU A 119 5.51 5.91 17.16
N ASN A 120 6.00 4.74 16.72
CA ASN A 120 6.69 3.84 17.64
C ASN A 120 8.05 4.42 18.07
N PRO A 121 8.44 4.22 19.34
CA PRO A 121 9.78 4.56 19.77
C PRO A 121 10.82 3.72 19.02
N GLU A 122 12.02 4.28 18.84
CA GLU A 122 13.13 3.61 18.14
C GLU A 122 13.41 2.20 18.71
N THR A 123 13.30 2.02 20.02
CA THR A 123 13.48 0.72 20.69
C THR A 123 12.55 -0.38 20.17
N VAL A 124 11.31 -0.05 19.81
CA VAL A 124 10.36 -0.98 19.20
C VAL A 124 10.63 -1.11 17.70
N ARG A 125 10.89 0.02 17.04
CA ARG A 125 11.13 0.09 15.60
C ARG A 125 12.34 -0.73 15.15
N CYS A 126 13.39 -0.82 15.97
CA CYS A 126 14.55 -1.68 15.76
C CYS A 126 14.19 -3.16 15.65
N GLY A 127 13.07 -3.59 16.24
CA GLY A 127 12.61 -4.98 16.19
C GLY A 127 12.21 -5.46 14.79
N TYR A 128 11.96 -4.56 13.84
CA TYR A 128 11.57 -4.89 12.47
C TYR A 128 12.33 -4.06 11.42
N VAL A 129 13.59 -3.73 11.71
CA VAL A 129 14.54 -3.19 10.73
C VAL A 129 15.07 -4.32 9.85
N LEU A 130 15.15 -4.08 8.54
CA LEU A 130 15.74 -5.05 7.62
C LEU A 130 17.27 -5.05 7.69
N ASN A 131 17.85 -6.25 7.64
CA ASN A 131 19.29 -6.49 7.72
C ASN A 131 19.94 -6.75 6.36
N SER A 132 19.14 -6.78 5.28
CA SER A 132 19.64 -6.93 3.91
C SER A 132 20.50 -5.74 3.48
N HIS A 133 21.36 -5.94 2.48
CA HIS A 133 22.25 -4.89 1.99
C HIS A 133 21.46 -3.67 1.48
N PRO A 134 21.75 -2.44 1.94
CA PRO A 134 20.95 -1.24 1.62
C PRO A 134 20.73 -0.97 0.14
N ALA A 135 21.73 -1.21 -0.72
CA ALA A 135 21.57 -1.02 -2.17
C ALA A 135 20.57 -2.01 -2.79
N VAL A 136 20.47 -3.23 -2.26
CA VAL A 136 19.49 -4.22 -2.72
C VAL A 136 18.10 -3.86 -2.21
N LEU A 137 18.01 -3.38 -0.96
CA LEU A 137 16.76 -2.87 -0.40
C LEU A 137 16.24 -1.63 -1.14
N ASP A 138 17.12 -0.73 -1.57
CA ASP A 138 16.75 0.43 -2.38
C ASP A 138 16.05 -0.01 -3.68
N GLY A 139 16.60 -1.02 -4.36
CA GLY A 139 15.97 -1.64 -5.53
C GLY A 139 14.66 -2.36 -5.21
N PHE A 140 14.56 -3.06 -4.07
CA PHE A 140 13.31 -3.68 -3.63
C PHE A 140 12.21 -2.65 -3.37
N ILE A 141 12.56 -1.50 -2.76
CA ILE A 141 11.62 -0.39 -2.53
C ILE A 141 11.10 0.17 -3.85
N ASP A 142 11.96 0.28 -4.86
CA ASP A 142 11.54 0.72 -6.18
C ASP A 142 10.48 -0.22 -6.78
N LEU A 143 10.66 -1.55 -6.68
CA LEU A 143 9.66 -2.53 -7.12
C LEU A 143 8.33 -2.38 -6.38
N VAL A 144 8.35 -2.21 -5.06
CA VAL A 144 7.13 -2.02 -4.26
C VAL A 144 6.38 -0.76 -4.70
N ARG A 145 7.11 0.33 -4.95
CA ARG A 145 6.52 1.60 -5.39
C ARG A 145 5.95 1.52 -6.79
N GLU A 146 6.60 0.77 -7.69
CA GLU A 146 6.05 0.48 -9.01
C GLU A 146 4.74 -0.31 -8.90
N GLU A 147 4.69 -1.33 -8.04
CA GLU A 147 3.48 -2.13 -7.83
C GLU A 147 2.35 -1.29 -7.19
N GLN A 148 2.69 -0.37 -6.30
CA GLN A 148 1.75 0.60 -5.73
C GLN A 148 1.13 1.48 -6.81
N GLN A 149 1.94 1.97 -7.75
CA GLN A 149 1.46 2.80 -8.85
C GLN A 149 0.59 1.99 -9.82
N ARG A 150 0.99 0.77 -10.16
CA ARG A 150 0.21 -0.16 -11.01
C ARG A 150 -1.16 -0.42 -10.41
N SER A 151 -1.21 -0.72 -9.12
CA SER A 151 -2.46 -0.97 -8.38
C SER A 151 -3.41 0.24 -8.41
N ARG A 152 -2.88 1.47 -8.25
CA ARG A 152 -3.68 2.70 -8.34
C ARG A 152 -4.27 2.90 -9.74
N THR A 153 -3.46 2.74 -10.79
CA THR A 153 -3.91 2.91 -12.18
C THR A 153 -4.90 1.82 -12.60
N GLN A 154 -4.76 0.58 -12.12
CA GLN A 154 -5.75 -0.46 -12.35
C GLN A 154 -7.06 -0.19 -11.61
N GLY A 155 -6.98 0.23 -10.34
CA GLY A 155 -8.15 0.63 -9.55
C GLY A 155 -8.93 1.80 -10.17
N GLU A 156 -8.23 2.79 -10.76
CA GLU A 156 -8.86 3.90 -11.48
C GLU A 156 -9.56 3.47 -12.78
N LYS A 157 -9.08 2.44 -13.48
CA LYS A 157 -9.76 1.89 -14.66
C LYS A 157 -11.02 1.09 -14.32
N LEU A 158 -11.11 0.56 -13.11
CA LEU A 158 -12.25 -0.23 -12.61
C LEU A 158 -13.34 0.63 -11.95
N GLN A 159 -13.05 1.89 -11.59
CA GLN A 159 -14.09 2.82 -11.15
C GLN A 159 -14.81 3.43 -12.38
N PRO A 160 -16.16 3.45 -12.42
CA PRO A 160 -16.87 4.14 -13.48
C PRO A 160 -16.45 5.61 -13.47
N SER A 161 -16.01 6.12 -14.63
CA SER A 161 -15.59 7.50 -14.78
C SER A 161 -16.66 8.43 -14.20
N ARG A 162 -16.30 9.25 -13.21
CA ARG A 162 -17.18 10.31 -12.72
C ARG A 162 -17.60 11.16 -13.93
N PRO A 163 -18.91 11.39 -14.17
CA PRO A 163 -19.34 12.12 -15.35
C PRO A 163 -18.73 13.53 -15.32
N SER A 164 -18.06 13.89 -16.40
CA SER A 164 -17.37 15.17 -16.54
C SER A 164 -18.39 16.30 -16.42
N VAL A 165 -18.03 17.40 -15.75
CA VAL A 165 -18.87 18.61 -15.66
C VAL A 165 -19.28 19.10 -17.07
N ARG A 166 -18.45 18.82 -18.08
CA ARG A 166 -18.70 19.13 -19.49
C ARG A 166 -19.88 18.35 -20.08
N ASP A 167 -20.14 17.14 -19.62
CA ASP A 167 -21.27 16.33 -20.08
C ASP A 167 -22.59 16.81 -19.45
N LYS A 168 -22.55 17.28 -18.20
CA LYS A 168 -23.70 17.92 -17.55
C LYS A 168 -24.08 19.25 -18.22
N LEU A 169 -23.09 20.05 -18.63
CA LEU A 169 -23.34 21.33 -19.30
C LEU A 169 -23.98 21.19 -20.69
N LYS A 170 -23.81 20.04 -21.36
CA LYS A 170 -24.45 19.75 -22.66
C LYS A 170 -25.92 19.33 -22.53
N GLN A 171 -26.34 18.80 -21.38
CA GLN A 171 -27.74 18.43 -21.14
C GLN A 171 -28.63 19.63 -20.76
N GLU A 172 -28.05 20.72 -20.24
CA GLU A 172 -28.79 21.93 -19.84
C GLU A 172 -28.84 23.02 -20.92
N LEU A 173 -29.17 22.67 -22.18
CA LEU A 173 -29.57 23.67 -23.18
C LEU A 173 -31.06 23.49 -23.52
N PRO A 174 -31.96 24.27 -22.91
CA PRO A 174 -33.37 24.27 -23.31
C PRO A 174 -33.52 24.90 -24.70
N ALA A 175 -34.28 24.21 -25.56
CA ALA A 175 -34.60 24.62 -26.93
C ALA A 175 -35.19 26.04 -26.96
N HIS A 176 -34.46 26.97 -27.55
CA HIS A 176 -34.93 28.34 -27.74
C HIS A 176 -36.02 28.35 -28.84
N LYS A 177 -37.27 28.61 -28.44
CA LYS A 177 -38.38 28.87 -29.36
C LYS A 177 -38.10 30.16 -30.15
N PRO A 178 -38.40 30.24 -31.46
CA PRO A 178 -38.20 31.46 -32.22
C PRO A 178 -39.27 32.50 -31.84
N ALA A 179 -38.82 33.69 -31.43
CA ALA A 179 -39.69 34.82 -31.10
C ALA A 179 -40.25 35.47 -32.37
N ALA A 180 -41.58 35.60 -32.42
CA ALA A 180 -42.33 36.21 -33.50
C ALA A 180 -42.13 37.73 -33.58
N SER A 181 -42.06 38.22 -34.82
CA SER A 181 -42.01 39.61 -35.25
C SER A 181 -43.28 40.42 -34.92
N LYS A 182 -43.13 41.70 -34.53
CA LYS A 182 -44.07 42.85 -34.74
C LYS A 182 -43.36 44.16 -34.33
N LYS A 183 -42.97 45.00 -35.30
CA LYS A 183 -43.65 46.20 -35.87
C LYS A 183 -43.49 47.50 -35.05
N ARG A 184 -42.92 48.51 -35.73
CA ARG A 184 -42.85 49.98 -35.54
C ARG A 184 -44.08 50.58 -34.82
N GLU A 185 -44.00 51.70 -34.08
CA GLU A 185 -43.66 53.09 -34.50
C GLU A 185 -43.74 54.06 -33.27
N PRO A 186 -43.69 55.42 -33.37
CA PRO A 186 -42.53 56.33 -33.35
C PRO A 186 -42.47 57.32 -32.14
N GLU A 187 -41.43 58.17 -32.18
CA GLU A 187 -41.06 59.28 -31.29
C GLU A 187 -42.13 60.34 -31.00
N ARG A 188 -42.06 60.90 -29.78
CA ARG A 188 -42.14 62.35 -29.52
C ARG A 188 -41.45 62.73 -28.22
#